data_AF-A0A7S3SKH4-F1
#
_entry.id   AF-A0A7S3SKH4-F1
#
_cell.length_a   1.000
_cell.length_b   1.000
_cell.length_c   1.000
_cell.angle_alpha   90.00
_cell.angle_beta   90.00
_cell.angle_gamma   90.00
#
_symmetry.space_group_name_H-M   'P 1'
#
loop_
_entity.id
_entity.type
_entity.pdbx_description
1 polymer ?
#
loop_
_entity_poly.entity_id
_entity_poly.type
_entity_poly.pdbx_seq_one_letter_code
_entity_poly.pdbx_strand_id
1 'polypeptide(L)'
;PEDRRVAIDPNHSHFVFVDDGKEGESAFGCEIDLRAEFETCICTTSFGNDDEGHPLPTPPMVLLVVGGGPNTLENVLATLKQARPVVVFVDSGGAAKHMRDWWDNLALRAKKSPAAKSDDVLLQSFDLVLPAGWTEDKYRDRLRQICELGKQPRGAMKMPQLSFFSTSDDVSAGNDLDMRILTSLLSDVEKMMEAVNLAVSWGEPTIIRNQLDESREHDKSGLARVFEKALLLDNAPVVETLIQYNAQAKAVRLSKLWHATLKNLGMVGGDGDVNLP
;
A
#
# COMPACT_ATOMS: atom_id res chain seq x y z
N PRO A 1 -33.18 -3.92 22.67
CA PRO A 1 -31.87 -4.54 22.36
C PRO A 1 -30.80 -3.63 22.95
N GLU A 2 -30.06 -4.13 23.95
CA GLU A 2 -29.03 -3.35 24.66
C GLU A 2 -28.07 -2.69 23.67
N ASP A 3 -27.81 -1.42 23.92
CA ASP A 3 -26.92 -0.53 23.19
C ASP A 3 -25.60 -1.26 22.89
N ARG A 4 -25.37 -1.65 21.64
CA ARG A 4 -24.28 -2.54 21.22
C ARG A 4 -22.95 -1.78 21.23
N ARG A 5 -22.48 -1.43 22.43
CA ARG A 5 -21.21 -0.79 22.68
C ARG A 5 -20.10 -1.83 22.56
N VAL A 6 -19.06 -1.50 21.82
CA VAL A 6 -17.90 -2.36 21.62
C VAL A 6 -16.79 -1.88 22.55
N ALA A 7 -16.16 -2.78 23.30
CA ALA A 7 -15.02 -2.45 24.13
C ALA A 7 -13.79 -2.14 23.28
N ILE A 8 -12.92 -1.26 23.76
CA ILE A 8 -11.63 -0.98 23.12
C ILE A 8 -10.69 -2.18 23.21
N ASP A 9 -9.85 -2.38 22.19
CA ASP A 9 -8.84 -3.45 22.19
C ASP A 9 -7.62 -3.06 23.05
N PRO A 10 -7.24 -3.85 24.07
CA PRO A 10 -6.13 -3.53 24.96
C PRO A 10 -4.74 -3.63 24.32
N ASN A 11 -4.61 -4.18 23.11
CA ASN A 11 -3.33 -4.39 22.44
C ASN A 11 -2.87 -3.18 21.62
N HIS A 12 -3.67 -2.12 21.51
CA HIS A 12 -3.27 -0.89 20.83
C HIS A 12 -2.33 -0.03 21.69
N SER A 13 -1.36 0.61 21.05
CA SER A 13 -0.43 1.54 21.70
C SER A 13 -0.99 2.95 21.84
N HIS A 14 -1.90 3.36 20.96
CA HIS A 14 -2.49 4.69 20.89
C HIS A 14 -3.97 4.60 20.51
N PHE A 15 -4.77 5.56 20.98
CA PHE A 15 -6.19 5.66 20.65
C PHE A 15 -6.51 7.07 20.17
N VAL A 16 -7.31 7.16 19.09
CA VAL A 16 -7.89 8.41 18.60
C VAL A 16 -9.39 8.25 18.67
N PHE A 17 -10.05 9.08 19.48
CA PHE A 17 -11.51 9.06 19.63
C PHE A 17 -12.13 10.18 18.81
N VAL A 18 -13.11 9.82 17.97
CA VAL A 18 -13.86 10.75 17.13
C VAL A 18 -15.23 10.93 17.74
N ASP A 19 -15.62 12.19 17.97
CA ASP A 19 -16.91 12.53 18.56
C ASP A 19 -17.68 13.43 17.59
N ASP A 20 -18.85 12.97 17.16
CA ASP A 20 -19.81 13.71 16.35
C ASP A 20 -21.13 14.01 17.11
N GLY A 21 -21.14 13.75 18.42
CA GLY A 21 -22.29 13.91 19.32
C GLY A 21 -23.37 12.83 19.20
N LYS A 22 -23.20 11.80 18.35
CA LYS A 22 -24.12 10.67 18.25
C LYS A 22 -23.68 9.51 19.15
N GLU A 23 -24.64 8.67 19.53
CA GLU A 23 -24.38 7.49 20.37
C GLU A 23 -24.96 6.21 19.74
N GLY A 24 -24.45 5.06 20.19
CA GLY A 24 -24.93 3.74 19.78
C GLY A 24 -24.72 3.46 18.29
N GLU A 25 -25.68 2.76 17.67
CA GLU A 25 -25.62 2.41 16.24
C GLU A 25 -25.56 3.65 15.32
N SER A 26 -26.09 4.79 15.76
CA SER A 26 -26.10 6.02 14.97
C SER A 26 -24.73 6.68 14.83
N ALA A 27 -23.77 6.33 15.71
CA ALA A 27 -22.38 6.77 15.63
C ALA A 27 -21.52 5.89 14.71
N PHE A 28 -22.01 4.73 14.26
CA PHE A 28 -21.20 3.77 13.51
C PHE A 28 -20.83 4.30 12.12
N GLY A 29 -19.52 4.43 11.85
CA GLY A 29 -18.99 4.96 10.61
C GLY A 29 -18.76 6.48 10.60
N CYS A 30 -18.95 7.17 11.73
CA CYS A 30 -18.63 8.61 11.82
C CYS A 30 -17.12 8.88 11.69
N GLU A 31 -16.28 7.88 11.97
CA GLU A 31 -14.83 7.97 11.91
C GLU A 31 -14.27 7.92 10.48
N ILE A 32 -15.05 7.46 9.50
CA ILE A 32 -14.56 7.15 8.14
C ILE A 32 -13.97 8.38 7.46
N ASP A 33 -14.65 9.53 7.53
CA ASP A 33 -14.20 10.75 6.88
C ASP A 33 -12.92 11.30 7.53
N LEU A 34 -12.86 11.35 8.87
CA LEU A 34 -11.66 11.77 9.59
C LEU A 34 -10.47 10.85 9.26
N ARG A 35 -10.70 9.54 9.26
CA ARG A 35 -9.67 8.55 8.95
C ARG A 35 -9.10 8.80 7.56
N ALA A 36 -9.94 8.96 6.54
CA ALA A 36 -9.50 9.20 5.17
C ALA A 36 -8.67 10.48 5.02
N GLU A 37 -9.09 11.58 5.67
CA GLU A 37 -8.34 12.85 5.65
C GLU A 37 -7.02 12.75 6.43
N PHE A 38 -7.02 12.06 7.57
CA PHE A 38 -5.82 11.85 8.37
C PHE A 38 -4.77 11.02 7.62
N GLU A 39 -5.19 9.91 7.03
CA GLU A 39 -4.37 9.07 6.15
C GLU A 39 -3.82 9.88 4.96
N THR A 40 -4.66 10.70 4.33
CA THR A 40 -4.27 11.57 3.21
C THR A 40 -3.22 12.60 3.63
N CYS A 41 -3.38 13.23 4.79
CA CYS A 41 -2.42 14.18 5.34
C CYS A 41 -1.04 13.53 5.52
N ILE A 42 -0.98 12.33 6.10
CA ILE A 42 0.28 11.60 6.27
C ILE A 42 0.92 11.31 4.91
N CYS A 43 0.17 10.75 3.97
CA CYS A 43 0.71 10.30 2.68
C CYS A 43 1.02 11.43 1.68
N THR A 44 0.69 12.68 2.01
CA THR A 44 1.05 13.88 1.23
C THR A 44 2.08 14.76 1.94
N THR A 45 2.43 14.43 3.19
CA THR A 45 3.43 15.16 3.97
C THR A 45 4.81 14.53 3.81
N SER A 46 5.80 15.36 3.50
CA SER A 46 7.22 14.97 3.56
C SER A 46 7.75 15.19 4.98
N PHE A 47 8.38 14.17 5.54
CA PHE A 47 8.84 14.18 6.94
C PHE A 47 10.37 14.33 7.03
N GLY A 48 10.88 15.49 6.60
CA GLY A 48 12.29 15.85 6.70
C GLY A 48 12.98 16.00 5.34
N ASN A 49 14.29 16.16 5.37
CA ASN A 49 15.13 16.31 4.18
C ASN A 49 16.27 15.28 4.18
N ASP A 50 16.78 14.95 3.01
CA ASP A 50 18.03 14.20 2.86
C ASP A 50 19.27 15.07 3.15
N ASP A 51 20.47 14.47 3.10
CA ASP A 51 21.75 15.16 3.37
C ASP A 51 22.03 16.33 2.40
N GLU A 52 21.33 16.38 1.26
CA GLU A 52 21.46 17.43 0.25
C GLU A 52 20.39 18.54 0.44
N GLY A 53 19.57 18.42 1.49
CA GLY A 53 18.51 19.37 1.80
C GLY A 53 17.25 19.18 0.94
N HIS A 54 17.13 18.07 0.21
CA HIS A 54 15.93 17.77 -0.57
C HIS A 54 14.86 17.09 0.30
N PRO A 55 13.56 17.43 0.14
CA PRO A 55 12.49 16.77 0.88
C PRO A 55 12.51 15.24 0.70
N LEU A 56 12.33 14.51 1.79
CA LEU A 56 12.19 13.05 1.74
C LEU A 56 10.91 12.66 1.00
N PRO A 57 10.88 11.49 0.34
CA PRO A 57 9.65 10.98 -0.29
C PRO A 57 8.51 10.89 0.73
N THR A 58 7.27 11.14 0.27
CA THR A 58 6.10 10.99 1.13
C THR A 58 5.84 9.50 1.44
N PRO A 59 5.28 9.16 2.61
CA PRO A 59 4.99 7.78 2.95
C PRO A 59 3.95 7.15 2.00
N PRO A 60 4.21 5.96 1.41
CA PRO A 60 3.19 5.21 0.70
C PRO A 60 2.26 4.49 1.67
N MET A 61 1.08 4.13 1.17
CA MET A 61 0.05 3.45 1.95
C MET A 61 -0.57 2.29 1.18
N VAL A 62 -1.02 1.28 1.92
CA VAL A 62 -1.91 0.23 1.41
C VAL A 62 -2.99 -0.04 2.44
N LEU A 63 -4.24 -0.16 2.00
CA LEU A 63 -5.34 -0.64 2.84
C LEU A 63 -5.50 -2.15 2.69
N LEU A 64 -5.50 -2.88 3.81
CA LEU A 64 -5.82 -4.30 3.83
C LEU A 64 -7.29 -4.51 4.24
N VAL A 65 -8.02 -5.34 3.49
CA VAL A 65 -9.44 -5.60 3.75
C VAL A 65 -9.67 -7.08 4.04
N VAL A 66 -10.13 -7.36 5.25
CA VAL A 66 -10.44 -8.71 5.74
C VAL A 66 -11.89 -8.74 6.21
N GLY A 67 -12.71 -9.54 5.52
CA GLY A 67 -14.12 -9.75 5.80
C GLY A 67 -14.95 -8.48 5.58
N GLY A 68 -15.66 -8.08 6.63
CA GLY A 68 -16.36 -6.81 6.67
C GLY A 68 -17.80 -6.85 6.18
N GLY A 69 -18.46 -5.70 6.34
CA GLY A 69 -19.85 -5.48 5.97
C GLY A 69 -20.01 -4.21 5.13
N PRO A 70 -21.22 -3.63 5.04
CA PRO A 70 -21.47 -2.49 4.18
C PRO A 70 -20.57 -1.26 4.45
N ASN A 71 -20.27 -0.93 5.71
CA ASN A 71 -19.35 0.18 6.03
C ASN A 71 -17.89 -0.09 5.63
N THR A 72 -17.50 -1.36 5.44
CA THR A 72 -16.20 -1.69 4.87
C THR A 72 -16.12 -1.21 3.42
N LEU A 73 -17.22 -1.28 2.66
CA LEU A 73 -17.27 -0.72 1.30
C LEU A 73 -17.09 0.80 1.29
N GLU A 74 -17.64 1.51 2.27
CA GLU A 74 -17.44 2.97 2.40
C GLU A 74 -15.97 3.30 2.70
N ASN A 75 -15.32 2.57 3.61
CA ASN A 75 -13.89 2.72 3.88
C ASN A 75 -13.04 2.47 2.62
N VAL A 76 -13.29 1.36 1.92
CA VAL A 76 -12.57 1.04 0.67
C VAL A 76 -12.79 2.12 -0.38
N LEU A 77 -14.02 2.61 -0.52
CA LEU A 77 -14.34 3.66 -1.47
C LEU A 77 -13.63 4.98 -1.11
N ALA A 78 -13.56 5.34 0.17
CA ALA A 78 -12.84 6.53 0.64
C ALA A 78 -11.34 6.45 0.30
N THR A 79 -10.69 5.30 0.56
CA THR A 79 -9.28 5.06 0.21
C THR A 79 -9.04 5.13 -1.31
N LEU A 80 -9.90 4.51 -2.12
CA LEU A 80 -9.76 4.53 -3.58
C LEU A 80 -9.99 5.93 -4.18
N LYS A 81 -10.86 6.76 -3.57
CA LYS A 81 -11.03 8.17 -3.98
C LYS A 81 -9.76 9.00 -3.78
N GLN A 82 -8.96 8.65 -2.77
CA GLN A 82 -7.65 9.25 -2.53
C GLN A 82 -6.53 8.63 -3.38
N ALA A 83 -6.91 7.83 -4.38
CA ALA A 83 -6.02 7.13 -5.30
C ALA A 83 -5.01 6.19 -4.61
N ARG A 84 -5.42 5.54 -3.51
CA ARG A 84 -4.53 4.67 -2.70
C ARG A 84 -4.80 3.18 -2.93
N PRO A 85 -3.75 2.33 -2.96
CA PRO A 85 -3.89 0.89 -3.15
C PRO A 85 -4.69 0.18 -2.04
N VAL A 86 -5.47 -0.81 -2.46
CA VAL A 86 -6.27 -1.68 -1.60
C VAL A 86 -5.99 -3.15 -1.94
N VAL A 87 -5.74 -3.96 -0.91
CA VAL A 87 -5.59 -5.42 -1.01
C VAL A 87 -6.75 -6.09 -0.29
N VAL A 88 -7.52 -6.88 -1.01
CA VAL A 88 -8.69 -7.59 -0.48
C VAL A 88 -8.37 -9.06 -0.27
N PHE A 89 -8.57 -9.56 0.95
CA PHE A 89 -8.40 -10.97 1.30
C PHE A 89 -9.66 -11.75 0.92
N VAL A 90 -9.64 -12.45 -0.21
CA VAL A 90 -10.86 -12.98 -0.83
C VAL A 90 -11.52 -14.10 -0.02
N ASP A 91 -10.73 -14.85 0.74
CA ASP A 91 -11.19 -16.01 1.51
C ASP A 91 -11.78 -15.64 2.88
N SER A 92 -11.75 -14.35 3.23
CA SER A 92 -12.21 -13.85 4.53
C SER A 92 -13.73 -13.61 4.62
N GLY A 93 -14.47 -13.80 3.51
CA GLY A 93 -15.94 -13.69 3.47
C GLY A 93 -16.44 -12.24 3.41
N GLY A 94 -17.76 -12.06 3.63
CA GLY A 94 -18.42 -10.76 3.73
C GLY A 94 -18.14 -9.82 2.54
N ALA A 95 -17.95 -8.53 2.85
CA ALA A 95 -17.68 -7.50 1.85
C ALA A 95 -16.44 -7.79 0.99
N ALA A 96 -15.38 -8.35 1.58
CA ALA A 96 -14.17 -8.74 0.86
C ALA A 96 -14.47 -9.75 -0.25
N LYS A 97 -15.19 -10.83 0.07
CA LYS A 97 -15.61 -11.83 -0.93
C LYS A 97 -16.54 -11.22 -1.99
N HIS A 98 -17.51 -10.40 -1.56
CA HIS A 98 -18.46 -9.77 -2.49
C HIS A 98 -17.76 -8.85 -3.50
N MET A 99 -16.72 -8.11 -3.08
CA MET A 99 -15.90 -7.32 -4.00
C MET A 99 -15.18 -8.20 -5.02
N ARG A 100 -14.64 -9.35 -4.60
CA ARG A 100 -13.99 -10.30 -5.51
C ARG A 100 -14.96 -10.91 -6.50
N ASP A 101 -16.09 -11.42 -6.03
CA ASP A 101 -17.13 -12.02 -6.87
C ASP A 101 -17.68 -11.02 -7.90
N TRP A 102 -17.86 -9.76 -7.49
CA TRP A 102 -18.25 -8.68 -8.39
C TRP A 102 -17.18 -8.39 -9.44
N TRP A 103 -15.92 -8.27 -9.03
CA TRP A 103 -14.79 -8.02 -9.92
C TRP A 103 -14.65 -9.11 -11.00
N ASP A 104 -14.73 -10.38 -10.60
CA ASP A 104 -14.65 -11.52 -11.51
C ASP A 104 -15.86 -11.55 -12.46
N ASN A 105 -17.06 -11.25 -11.96
CA ASN A 105 -18.25 -11.19 -12.80
C ASN A 105 -18.16 -10.08 -13.86
N LEU A 106 -17.53 -8.93 -13.56
CA LEU A 106 -17.24 -7.90 -14.56
C LEU A 106 -16.30 -8.42 -15.66
N ALA A 107 -15.28 -9.21 -15.30
CA ALA A 107 -14.39 -9.82 -16.28
C ALA A 107 -15.11 -10.87 -17.16
N LEU A 108 -16.03 -11.65 -16.58
CA LEU A 108 -16.87 -12.59 -17.33
C LEU A 108 -17.80 -11.87 -18.32
N ARG A 109 -18.39 -10.74 -17.92
CA ARG A 109 -19.22 -9.90 -18.80
C ARG A 109 -18.44 -9.29 -19.94
N ALA A 110 -17.23 -8.79 -19.67
CA ALA A 110 -16.35 -8.27 -20.71
C ALA A 110 -16.02 -9.34 -21.77
N LYS A 111 -15.91 -10.60 -21.34
CA LYS A 111 -15.71 -11.78 -22.20
C LYS A 111 -17.01 -12.34 -22.82
N LYS A 112 -18.18 -11.74 -22.56
CA LYS A 112 -19.51 -12.23 -22.96
C LYS A 112 -19.74 -13.70 -22.58
N SER A 113 -19.20 -14.12 -21.45
CA SER A 113 -19.30 -15.51 -20.98
C SER A 113 -20.73 -15.84 -20.55
N PRO A 114 -21.26 -17.05 -20.86
CA PRO A 114 -22.56 -17.48 -20.37
C PRO A 114 -22.60 -17.66 -18.83
N ALA A 115 -21.43 -17.74 -18.18
CA ALA A 115 -21.33 -17.79 -16.73
C ALA A 115 -21.52 -16.42 -16.05
N ALA A 116 -21.55 -15.32 -16.83
CA ALA A 116 -21.77 -13.98 -16.29
C ALA A 116 -23.20 -13.86 -15.73
N LYS A 117 -23.31 -13.46 -14.47
CA LYS A 117 -24.58 -13.21 -13.79
C LYS A 117 -25.02 -11.76 -14.00
N SER A 118 -26.33 -11.48 -14.00
CA SER A 118 -26.84 -10.11 -13.88
C SER A 118 -26.51 -9.52 -12.51
N ASP A 119 -26.62 -8.20 -12.36
CA ASP A 119 -26.32 -7.52 -11.08
C ASP A 119 -27.24 -8.08 -9.97
N ASP A 120 -28.52 -8.29 -10.26
CA ASP A 120 -29.51 -8.81 -9.29
C ASP A 120 -29.24 -10.24 -8.88
N VAL A 121 -28.97 -11.13 -9.84
CA VAL A 121 -28.68 -12.54 -9.56
C VAL A 121 -27.39 -12.70 -8.76
N LEU A 122 -26.40 -11.86 -9.02
CA LEU A 122 -25.16 -11.86 -8.24
C LEU A 122 -25.41 -11.36 -6.81
N LEU A 123 -26.14 -10.26 -6.66
CA LEU A 123 -26.42 -9.68 -5.34
C LEU A 123 -27.27 -10.62 -4.47
N GLN A 124 -28.25 -11.31 -5.05
CA GLN A 124 -29.04 -12.34 -4.37
C GLN A 124 -28.17 -13.49 -3.84
N SER A 125 -27.03 -13.79 -4.49
CA SER A 125 -26.12 -14.85 -4.03
C SER A 125 -25.22 -14.45 -2.86
N PHE A 126 -25.33 -13.21 -2.38
CA PHE A 126 -24.53 -12.70 -1.26
C PHE A 126 -25.22 -12.83 0.10
N ASP A 127 -26.48 -13.30 0.14
CA ASP A 127 -27.26 -13.49 1.38
C ASP A 127 -27.15 -12.29 2.35
N LEU A 128 -27.34 -11.08 1.82
CA LEU A 128 -27.02 -9.83 2.52
C LEU A 128 -27.88 -9.61 3.76
N VAL A 129 -27.22 -9.31 4.89
CA VAL A 129 -27.85 -8.77 6.10
C VAL A 129 -27.40 -7.31 6.25
N LEU A 130 -28.29 -6.38 5.90
CA LEU A 130 -27.97 -4.96 5.83
C LEU A 130 -28.41 -4.22 7.12
N PRO A 131 -27.54 -3.36 7.69
CA PRO A 131 -27.90 -2.52 8.83
C PRO A 131 -28.81 -1.36 8.40
N ALA A 132 -29.36 -0.64 9.39
CA ALA A 132 -30.20 0.52 9.13
C ALA A 132 -29.48 1.55 8.22
N GLY A 133 -30.21 2.11 7.25
CA GLY A 133 -29.67 3.07 6.28
C GLY A 133 -28.93 2.45 5.08
N TRP A 134 -28.86 1.12 5.01
CA TRP A 134 -28.37 0.40 3.84
C TRP A 134 -29.51 -0.26 3.05
N THR A 135 -29.40 -0.19 1.73
CA THR A 135 -30.26 -0.88 0.78
C THR A 135 -29.40 -1.73 -0.15
N GLU A 136 -30.01 -2.74 -0.78
CA GLU A 136 -29.35 -3.55 -1.81
C GLU A 136 -28.81 -2.68 -2.96
N ASP A 137 -29.56 -1.68 -3.39
CA ASP A 137 -29.13 -0.74 -4.43
C ASP A 137 -27.92 0.08 -3.99
N LYS A 138 -27.90 0.58 -2.76
CA LYS A 138 -26.74 1.30 -2.22
C LYS A 138 -25.51 0.39 -2.17
N TYR A 139 -25.68 -0.86 -1.72
CA TYR A 139 -24.59 -1.85 -1.67
C TYR A 139 -24.05 -2.16 -3.07
N ARG A 140 -24.94 -2.35 -4.04
CA ARG A 140 -24.63 -2.57 -5.46
C ARG A 140 -23.85 -1.38 -6.05
N ASP A 141 -24.31 -0.17 -5.79
CA ASP A 141 -23.66 1.05 -6.28
C ASP A 141 -22.26 1.21 -5.71
N ARG A 142 -22.04 0.84 -4.44
CA ARG A 142 -20.70 0.83 -3.84
C ARG A 142 -19.78 -0.19 -4.48
N LEU A 143 -20.24 -1.42 -4.72
CA LEU A 143 -19.44 -2.42 -5.44
C LEU A 143 -19.06 -1.94 -6.85
N ARG A 144 -19.98 -1.29 -7.56
CA ARG A 144 -19.71 -0.70 -8.88
C ARG A 144 -18.64 0.37 -8.80
N GLN A 145 -18.79 1.34 -7.91
CA GLN A 145 -17.84 2.45 -7.72
C GLN A 145 -16.44 1.95 -7.31
N ILE A 146 -16.37 0.99 -6.39
CA ILE A 146 -15.12 0.36 -5.95
C ILE A 146 -14.43 -0.31 -7.14
N CYS A 147 -15.16 -1.06 -7.96
CA CYS A 147 -14.56 -1.73 -9.12
C CYS A 147 -14.14 -0.75 -10.21
N GLU A 148 -14.85 0.37 -10.39
CA GLU A 148 -14.50 1.42 -11.33
C GLU A 148 -13.23 2.16 -10.92
N LEU A 149 -13.16 2.64 -9.66
CA LEU A 149 -11.98 3.31 -9.13
C LEU A 149 -10.79 2.34 -8.98
N GLY A 150 -11.06 1.12 -8.53
CA GLY A 150 -10.04 0.08 -8.34
C GLY A 150 -9.30 -0.31 -9.61
N LYS A 151 -9.90 -0.11 -10.80
CA LYS A 151 -9.24 -0.33 -12.10
C LYS A 151 -8.35 0.82 -12.53
N GLN A 152 -8.49 2.00 -11.93
CA GLN A 152 -7.71 3.16 -12.35
C GLN A 152 -6.23 2.92 -12.04
N PRO A 153 -5.32 3.18 -13.00
CA PRO A 153 -3.90 2.96 -12.81
C PRO A 153 -3.30 3.98 -11.84
N ARG A 154 -2.43 3.51 -10.94
CA ARG A 154 -1.71 4.32 -9.95
C ARG A 154 -0.22 4.00 -9.97
N GLY A 155 0.56 4.95 -9.46
CA GLY A 155 2.01 4.83 -9.28
C GLY A 155 2.82 4.85 -10.57
N ALA A 156 4.11 4.57 -10.41
CA ALA A 156 5.09 4.47 -11.48
C ALA A 156 4.71 3.37 -12.47
N MET A 157 4.24 2.23 -11.94
CA MET A 157 3.96 1.03 -12.72
C MET A 157 2.57 0.99 -13.35
N LYS A 158 1.75 2.04 -13.13
CA LYS A 158 0.37 2.14 -13.65
C LYS A 158 -0.47 0.90 -13.31
N MET A 159 -0.31 0.39 -12.09
CA MET A 159 -1.02 -0.79 -11.61
C MET A 159 -2.44 -0.43 -11.15
N PRO A 160 -3.42 -1.33 -11.28
CA PRO A 160 -4.73 -1.14 -10.67
C PRO A 160 -4.60 -0.92 -9.16
N GLN A 161 -5.41 -0.01 -8.63
CA GLN A 161 -5.42 0.27 -7.18
C GLN A 161 -6.03 -0.87 -6.37
N LEU A 162 -6.99 -1.61 -6.93
CA LEU A 162 -7.61 -2.74 -6.24
C LEU A 162 -6.93 -4.05 -6.66
N SER A 163 -6.43 -4.77 -5.67
CA SER A 163 -5.81 -6.07 -5.83
C SER A 163 -6.38 -7.08 -4.84
N PHE A 164 -6.19 -8.35 -5.14
CA PHE A 164 -6.79 -9.46 -4.39
C PHE A 164 -5.72 -10.43 -3.94
N PHE A 165 -5.85 -10.90 -2.70
CA PHE A 165 -4.98 -11.89 -2.10
C PHE A 165 -5.81 -13.08 -1.65
N SER A 166 -5.36 -14.30 -1.98
CA SER A 166 -5.93 -15.54 -1.49
C SER A 166 -4.97 -16.18 -0.50
N THR A 167 -5.55 -16.69 0.58
CA THR A 167 -4.85 -17.47 1.61
C THR A 167 -4.81 -18.96 1.29
N SER A 168 -5.25 -19.36 0.09
CA SER A 168 -5.15 -20.74 -0.39
C SER A 168 -3.69 -21.20 -0.34
N ASP A 169 -3.44 -22.49 -0.05
CA ASP A 169 -2.10 -23.07 -0.08
C ASP A 169 -1.64 -23.45 -1.50
N ASP A 170 -2.43 -23.12 -2.54
CA ASP A 170 -2.07 -23.42 -3.92
C ASP A 170 -0.82 -22.63 -4.35
N VAL A 171 0.27 -23.35 -4.62
CA VAL A 171 1.58 -22.80 -5.04
C VAL A 171 1.45 -21.87 -6.25
N SER A 172 0.45 -22.06 -7.11
CA SER A 172 0.20 -21.22 -8.28
C SER A 172 -0.55 -19.91 -7.98
N ALA A 173 -1.10 -19.75 -6.78
CA ALA A 173 -1.91 -18.58 -6.41
C ALA A 173 -1.08 -17.36 -5.97
N GLY A 174 0.25 -17.50 -5.83
CA GLY A 174 1.15 -16.39 -5.53
C GLY A 174 0.90 -15.80 -4.14
N ASN A 175 0.86 -16.67 -3.13
CA ASN A 175 0.32 -16.38 -1.78
C ASN A 175 1.38 -15.86 -0.81
N ASP A 176 2.42 -15.22 -1.35
CA ASP A 176 3.39 -14.51 -0.54
C ASP A 176 2.77 -13.17 -0.10
N LEU A 177 2.29 -13.13 1.14
CA LEU A 177 1.62 -11.96 1.68
C LEU A 177 2.57 -10.77 1.78
N ASP A 178 3.83 -11.00 2.18
CA ASP A 178 4.81 -9.95 2.33
C ASP A 178 5.10 -9.30 0.97
N MET A 179 5.35 -10.13 -0.05
CA MET A 179 5.54 -9.64 -1.41
C MET A 179 4.30 -8.93 -1.95
N ARG A 180 3.09 -9.39 -1.62
CA ARG A 180 1.84 -8.70 -2.00
C ARG A 180 1.78 -7.31 -1.37
N ILE A 181 2.00 -7.19 -0.06
CA ILE A 181 1.94 -5.92 0.66
C ILE A 181 2.99 -4.96 0.11
N LEU A 182 4.24 -5.41 -0.03
CA LEU A 182 5.34 -4.57 -0.48
C LEU A 182 5.14 -4.12 -1.93
N THR A 183 4.66 -4.99 -2.83
CA THR A 183 4.32 -4.61 -4.20
C THR A 183 3.16 -3.61 -4.24
N SER A 184 2.15 -3.77 -3.40
CA SER A 184 1.03 -2.83 -3.29
C SER A 184 1.47 -1.46 -2.76
N LEU A 185 2.37 -1.40 -1.77
CA LEU A 185 2.96 -0.13 -1.33
C LEU A 185 3.72 0.59 -2.45
N LEU A 186 4.49 -0.15 -3.25
CA LEU A 186 5.20 0.44 -4.41
C LEU A 186 4.25 0.94 -5.50
N SER A 187 3.07 0.32 -5.64
CA SER A 187 2.05 0.81 -6.57
C SER A 187 1.48 2.18 -6.20
N ASP A 188 1.68 2.64 -4.96
CA ASP A 188 1.30 3.99 -4.53
C ASP A 188 2.35 5.06 -4.88
N VAL A 189 3.60 4.65 -5.15
CA VAL A 189 4.72 5.55 -5.40
C VAL A 189 4.73 6.01 -6.85
N GLU A 190 4.74 7.31 -7.11
CA GLU A 190 4.59 7.87 -8.47
C GLU A 190 5.85 7.74 -9.32
N LYS A 191 7.03 7.87 -8.71
CA LYS A 191 8.30 7.86 -9.44
C LYS A 191 9.03 6.55 -9.28
N MET A 192 9.49 6.00 -10.40
CA MET A 192 10.19 4.72 -10.47
C MET A 192 11.39 4.66 -9.51
N MET A 193 12.27 5.66 -9.55
CA MET A 193 13.47 5.65 -8.71
C MET A 193 13.20 5.91 -7.23
N GLU A 194 12.06 6.53 -6.88
CA GLU A 194 11.62 6.61 -5.48
C GLU A 194 11.13 5.24 -5.00
N ALA A 195 10.41 4.50 -5.85
CA ALA A 195 9.98 3.12 -5.56
C ALA A 195 11.18 2.18 -5.38
N VAL A 196 12.19 2.26 -6.26
CA VAL A 196 13.44 1.48 -6.12
C VAL A 196 14.19 1.88 -4.85
N ASN A 197 14.31 3.17 -4.53
CA ASN A 197 14.95 3.64 -3.30
C ASN A 197 14.25 3.12 -2.04
N LEU A 198 12.92 3.03 -2.07
CA LEU A 198 12.14 2.45 -0.98
C LEU A 198 12.38 0.94 -0.86
N ALA A 199 12.35 0.20 -1.97
CA ALA A 199 12.65 -1.23 -1.98
C ALA A 199 14.06 -1.55 -1.46
N VAL A 200 15.07 -0.71 -1.79
CA VAL A 200 16.42 -0.80 -1.20
C VAL A 200 16.42 -0.58 0.30
N SER A 201 15.54 0.29 0.82
CA SER A 201 15.40 0.54 2.26
C SER A 201 14.81 -0.66 2.99
N TRP A 202 13.91 -1.40 2.34
CA TRP A 202 13.33 -2.63 2.88
C TRP A 202 14.30 -3.80 2.81
N GLY A 203 15.32 -3.73 1.94
CA GLY A 203 16.35 -4.75 1.84
C GLY A 203 15.92 -5.99 1.06
N GLU A 204 14.87 -5.89 0.23
CA GLU A 204 14.27 -7.03 -0.49
C GLU A 204 14.72 -7.11 -1.96
N PRO A 205 15.67 -8.01 -2.32
CA PRO A 205 16.27 -8.05 -3.65
C PRO A 205 15.27 -8.38 -4.76
N THR A 206 14.32 -9.29 -4.49
CA THR A 206 13.32 -9.71 -5.48
C THR A 206 12.42 -8.55 -5.90
N ILE A 207 12.05 -7.70 -4.95
CA ILE A 207 11.24 -6.50 -5.22
C ILE A 207 12.00 -5.52 -6.09
N ILE A 208 13.28 -5.30 -5.79
CA ILE A 208 14.15 -4.41 -6.57
C ILE A 208 14.25 -4.89 -8.02
N ARG A 209 14.44 -6.20 -8.25
CA ARG A 209 14.47 -6.79 -9.61
C ARG A 209 13.18 -6.53 -10.35
N ASN A 210 12.05 -6.86 -9.74
CA ASN A 210 10.72 -6.66 -10.35
C ASN A 210 10.52 -5.19 -10.76
N GLN A 211 10.89 -4.25 -9.88
CA GLN A 211 10.81 -2.82 -10.17
C GLN A 211 11.73 -2.42 -11.34
N LEU A 212 12.99 -2.86 -11.33
CA LEU A 212 13.96 -2.50 -12.37
C LEU A 212 13.69 -3.17 -13.72
N ASP A 213 13.16 -4.38 -13.75
CA ASP A 213 12.80 -5.10 -14.97
C ASP A 213 11.63 -4.43 -15.71
N GLU A 214 10.66 -3.91 -14.95
CA GLU A 214 9.52 -3.21 -15.52
C GLU A 214 9.82 -1.74 -15.82
N SER A 215 10.91 -1.18 -15.26
CA SER A 215 11.37 0.17 -15.56
C SER A 215 11.83 0.29 -17.02
N ARG A 216 11.27 1.28 -17.71
CA ARG A 216 11.74 1.70 -19.05
C ARG A 216 12.70 2.89 -18.98
N GLU A 217 12.92 3.43 -17.78
CA GLU A 217 13.73 4.62 -17.57
C GLU A 217 15.19 4.23 -17.28
N HIS A 218 16.12 4.90 -17.99
CA HIS A 218 17.54 4.70 -17.78
C HIS A 218 18.12 5.85 -16.93
N ASP A 219 17.78 5.88 -15.64
CA ASP A 219 18.31 6.87 -14.70
C ASP A 219 19.59 6.38 -14.01
N LYS A 220 20.73 6.70 -14.64
CA LYS A 220 22.05 6.36 -14.09
C LYS A 220 22.35 7.06 -12.77
N SER A 221 21.83 8.27 -12.58
CA SER A 221 22.08 9.07 -11.37
C SER A 221 21.27 8.50 -10.19
N GLY A 222 19.98 8.23 -10.44
CA GLY A 222 19.13 7.53 -9.49
C GLY A 222 19.69 6.17 -9.10
N LEU A 223 20.15 5.38 -10.08
CA LEU A 223 20.75 4.07 -9.82
C LEU A 223 22.03 4.18 -8.96
N ALA A 224 22.86 5.19 -9.21
CA ALA A 224 24.05 5.46 -8.39
C ALA A 224 23.67 5.83 -6.94
N ARG A 225 22.61 6.64 -6.75
CA ARG A 225 22.13 7.04 -5.42
C ARG A 225 21.57 5.86 -4.63
N VAL A 226 20.76 4.99 -5.24
CA VAL A 226 20.24 3.79 -4.56
C VAL A 226 21.34 2.77 -4.28
N PHE A 227 22.37 2.71 -5.13
CA PHE A 227 23.55 1.88 -4.91
C PHE A 227 24.42 2.39 -3.75
N GLU A 228 24.66 3.70 -3.67
CA GLU A 228 25.31 4.35 -2.53
C GLU A 228 24.57 4.02 -1.23
N LYS A 229 23.24 4.11 -1.24
CA LYS A 229 22.40 3.76 -0.08
C LYS A 229 22.51 2.28 0.30
N ALA A 230 22.49 1.37 -0.67
CA ALA A 230 22.64 -0.06 -0.39
C ALA A 230 23.98 -0.39 0.28
N LEU A 231 25.07 0.30 -0.13
CA LEU A 231 26.39 0.18 0.50
C LEU A 231 26.38 0.73 1.94
N LEU A 232 25.71 1.85 2.19
CA LEU A 232 25.57 2.42 3.54
C LEU A 232 24.76 1.51 4.49
N LEU A 233 23.80 0.77 3.95
CA LEU A 233 22.97 -0.19 4.70
C LEU A 233 23.65 -1.55 4.90
N ASP A 234 24.85 -1.75 4.34
CA ASP A 234 25.61 -3.02 4.41
C ASP A 234 24.80 -4.26 3.97
N ASN A 235 23.94 -4.10 2.95
CA ASN A 235 23.10 -5.18 2.44
C ASN A 235 23.70 -5.81 1.16
N ALA A 236 24.56 -6.81 1.34
CA ALA A 236 25.26 -7.47 0.23
C ALA A 236 24.32 -8.05 -0.86
N PRO A 237 23.22 -8.76 -0.55
CA PRO A 237 22.26 -9.23 -1.58
C PRO A 237 21.66 -8.12 -2.44
N VAL A 238 21.34 -6.97 -1.84
CA VAL A 238 20.83 -5.81 -2.58
C VAL A 238 21.92 -5.18 -3.44
N VAL A 239 23.13 -5.03 -2.91
CA VAL A 239 24.30 -4.53 -3.66
C VAL A 239 24.58 -5.40 -4.88
N GLU A 240 24.60 -6.73 -4.70
CA GLU A 240 24.78 -7.69 -5.80
C GLU A 240 23.70 -7.53 -6.87
N THR A 241 22.44 -7.42 -6.44
CA THR A 241 21.32 -7.20 -7.36
C THR A 241 21.50 -5.91 -8.16
N LEU A 242 21.82 -4.78 -7.53
CA LEU A 242 22.02 -3.52 -8.25
C LEU A 242 23.20 -3.57 -9.24
N ILE A 243 24.26 -4.33 -8.95
CA ILE A 243 25.38 -4.56 -9.88
C ILE A 243 24.90 -5.29 -11.14
N GLN A 244 24.00 -6.28 -11.01
CA GLN A 244 23.41 -6.98 -12.17
C GLN A 244 22.64 -6.03 -13.11
N TYR A 245 22.10 -4.93 -12.56
CA TYR A 245 21.44 -3.87 -13.34
C TYR A 245 22.37 -2.71 -13.71
N ASN A 246 23.68 -2.96 -13.77
CA ASN A 246 24.72 -2.00 -14.18
C ASN A 246 24.90 -0.79 -13.24
N ALA A 247 24.66 -0.94 -11.94
CA ALA A 247 25.10 0.06 -10.97
C ALA A 247 26.64 0.17 -10.98
N GLN A 248 27.17 1.38 -11.11
CA GLN A 248 28.60 1.62 -11.29
C GLN A 248 29.22 2.22 -10.03
N ALA A 249 30.18 1.52 -9.43
CA ALA A 249 30.90 2.01 -8.24
C ALA A 249 31.56 3.38 -8.45
N LYS A 250 32.01 3.70 -9.67
CA LYS A 250 32.58 5.02 -10.01
C LYS A 250 31.60 6.19 -9.89
N ALA A 251 30.29 5.92 -9.84
CA ALA A 251 29.26 6.93 -9.69
C ALA A 251 28.86 7.16 -8.22
N VAL A 252 29.42 6.38 -7.29
CA VAL A 252 29.16 6.50 -5.84
C VAL A 252 30.06 7.57 -5.22
N ARG A 253 29.52 8.37 -4.30
CA ARG A 253 30.31 9.36 -3.56
C ARG A 253 31.01 8.68 -2.40
N LEU A 254 32.25 8.25 -2.64
CA LEU A 254 33.09 7.61 -1.63
C LEU A 254 33.27 8.45 -0.35
N SER A 255 33.22 9.78 -0.47
CA SER A 255 33.26 10.67 0.69
C SER A 255 32.12 10.38 1.67
N LYS A 256 30.88 10.18 1.19
CA LYS A 256 29.73 9.86 2.05
C LYS A 256 29.90 8.51 2.75
N LEU A 257 30.37 7.49 2.03
CA LEU A 257 30.67 6.18 2.62
C LEU A 257 31.72 6.29 3.73
N TRP A 258 32.80 7.04 3.47
CA TRP A 258 33.88 7.24 4.43
C TRP A 258 33.39 7.96 5.70
N HIS A 259 32.60 9.03 5.55
CA HIS A 259 32.05 9.76 6.70
C HIS A 259 31.11 8.88 7.52
N ALA A 260 30.25 8.07 6.88
CA ALA A 260 29.39 7.13 7.58
C ALA A 260 30.19 6.09 8.37
N THR A 261 31.25 5.53 7.77
CA THR A 261 32.17 4.60 8.45
C THR A 261 32.84 5.26 9.65
N LEU A 262 33.38 6.47 9.49
CA LEU A 262 34.01 7.20 10.60
C LEU A 262 33.02 7.51 11.73
N LYS A 263 31.78 7.88 11.40
CA LYS A 263 30.71 8.12 12.37
C LYS A 263 30.36 6.84 13.13
N ASN A 264 30.23 5.71 12.44
CA ASN A 264 29.98 4.40 13.06
C ASN A 264 31.12 3.95 13.97
N LEU A 265 32.36 4.33 13.65
CA LEU A 265 33.54 4.10 14.49
C LEU A 265 33.69 5.12 15.64
N GLY A 266 32.77 6.07 15.78
CA GLY A 266 32.81 7.11 16.81
C GLY A 266 33.93 8.15 16.62
N MET A 267 34.48 8.26 15.41
CA MET A 267 35.64 9.10 15.09
C MET A 267 35.27 10.52 14.64
N VAL A 268 33.98 10.83 14.50
CA VAL A 268 33.47 12.16 14.09
C VAL A 268 32.29 12.54 15.00
N GLY A 269 32.39 13.71 15.65
CA GLY A 269 31.32 14.30 16.46
C GLY A 269 30.20 14.93 15.62
N GLY A 270 29.06 15.24 16.23
CA GLY A 270 27.85 15.74 15.54
C GLY A 270 28.02 17.05 14.76
N ASP A 271 29.03 17.84 15.09
CA ASP A 271 29.40 19.06 14.37
C ASP A 271 30.83 18.93 13.85
N GLY A 272 30.98 18.48 12.59
CA GLY A 272 32.06 18.82 11.63
C GLY A 272 33.54 18.66 11.98
N ASP A 273 33.93 18.55 13.24
CA ASP A 273 35.30 18.50 13.70
C ASP A 273 35.77 17.05 13.77
N VAL A 274 36.60 16.71 12.80
CA VAL A 274 37.31 15.44 12.74
C VAL A 274 38.42 15.48 13.78
N ASN A 275 38.24 14.82 14.91
CA ASN A 275 39.34 14.52 15.83
C ASN A 275 40.13 13.34 15.27
N LEU A 276 41.13 13.63 14.43
CA LEU A 276 42.18 12.67 14.09
C LEU A 276 43.30 12.76 15.13
N PRO A 277 43.84 11.62 15.62
CA PRO A 277 45.12 11.61 16.32
C PRO A 277 46.30 11.96 15.40
#